data_AF-A0AAV4DDN7-F1
#
_entry.id   AF-A0AAV4DDN7-F1
#
_cell.length_a   1.000
_cell.length_b   1.000
_cell.length_c   1.000
_cell.angle_alpha   90.00
_cell.angle_beta   90.00
_cell.angle_gamma   90.00
#
_symmetry.space_group_name_H-M   'P 1'
#
loop_
_entity.id
_entity.type
_entity.pdbx_description
1 polymer ?
#
loop_
_entity_poly.entity_id
_entity_poly.type
_entity_poly.pdbx_seq_one_letter_code
_entity_poly.pdbx_strand_id
1 'polypeptide(L)'
;MARGSITINTHRKGLLDGCDVWVVSIDLPEWERHPDVIRKTALRPDIVIHSASTQQIIMVELIVPYKSRMEEAHAFKKGKYLDLTKELKRMATKLR
;
A
#
# COMPACT_ATOMS: atom_id res chain seq x y z
N MET A 1 32.32 -2.88 -38.21
CA MET A 1 30.93 -3.13 -37.77
C MET A 1 30.90 -3.12 -36.25
N ALA A 2 30.46 -2.02 -35.64
CA ALA A 2 30.33 -1.92 -34.19
C ALA A 2 29.01 -2.60 -33.76
N ARG A 3 29.10 -3.68 -32.97
CA ARG A 3 27.93 -4.23 -32.28
C ARG A 3 27.57 -3.27 -31.16
N GLY A 4 26.55 -2.45 -31.38
CA GLY A 4 25.96 -1.64 -30.32
C GLY A 4 25.39 -2.55 -29.24
N SER A 5 25.94 -2.48 -28.03
CA SER A 5 25.34 -3.11 -26.86
C SER A 5 24.10 -2.31 -26.47
N ILE A 6 22.92 -2.89 -26.68
CA ILE A 6 21.68 -2.33 -26.14
C ILE A 6 21.71 -2.61 -24.63
N THR A 7 22.00 -1.58 -23.84
CA THR A 7 21.84 -1.68 -22.38
C THR A 7 20.36 -1.50 -22.07
N ILE A 8 19.61 -2.60 -21.99
CA ILE A 8 18.24 -2.60 -21.47
C ILE A 8 18.25 -2.49 -19.95
N ASN A 9 18.80 -1.40 -19.39
CA ASN A 9 18.75 -1.21 -17.94
C ASN A 9 17.72 -0.14 -17.57
N THR A 10 16.46 -0.57 -17.47
CA THR A 10 15.49 0.06 -16.59
C THR A 10 14.69 -1.02 -15.89
N HIS A 11 15.31 -1.68 -14.91
CA HIS A 11 14.55 -2.33 -13.86
C HIS A 11 13.69 -1.26 -13.19
N ARG A 12 12.42 -1.16 -13.59
CA ARG A 12 11.46 -0.30 -12.89
C ARG A 12 11.43 -0.78 -11.45
N LYS A 13 11.73 0.11 -10.51
CA LYS A 13 11.61 -0.21 -9.09
C LYS A 13 10.18 -0.65 -8.79
N GLY A 14 10.02 -1.85 -8.26
CA GLY A 14 8.77 -2.37 -7.75
C GLY A 14 8.34 -1.62 -6.48
N LEU A 15 7.05 -1.70 -6.15
CA LEU A 15 6.51 -1.07 -4.93
C LEU A 15 7.13 -1.64 -3.64
N LEU A 16 7.57 -2.90 -3.69
CA LEU A 16 8.17 -3.64 -2.57
C LEU A 16 9.70 -3.56 -2.55
N ASP A 17 10.32 -2.86 -3.50
CA ASP A 17 11.77 -2.73 -3.55
C ASP A 17 12.29 -1.89 -2.38
N GLY A 18 13.48 -2.23 -1.88
CA GLY A 18 14.15 -1.50 -0.80
C GLY A 18 13.89 -2.05 0.60
N CYS A 19 13.18 -3.18 0.73
CA CYS A 19 13.09 -3.95 1.96
C CYS A 19 13.02 -5.45 1.65
N ASP A 20 13.73 -6.27 2.43
CA ASP A 20 13.74 -7.73 2.30
C ASP A 20 12.63 -8.40 3.14
N VAL A 21 12.04 -7.68 4.10
CA VAL A 21 11.08 -8.24 5.06
C VAL A 21 9.77 -7.47 5.00
N TRP A 22 8.78 -8.09 4.37
CA TRP A 22 7.40 -7.60 4.30
C TRP A 22 6.46 -8.54 5.05
N VAL A 23 5.53 -7.96 5.79
CA VAL A 23 4.47 -8.68 6.50
C VAL A 23 3.13 -8.35 5.85
N VAL A 24 2.35 -9.38 5.53
CA VAL A 24 1.02 -9.26 4.92
C VAL A 24 -0.05 -9.64 5.95
N SER A 25 -1.09 -8.84 6.03
CA SER A 25 -2.27 -9.03 6.87
C SER A 25 -3.53 -8.77 6.05
N ILE A 26 -4.61 -9.50 6.34
CA ILE A 26 -5.86 -9.47 5.59
C ILE A 26 -7.01 -9.28 6.58
N ASP A 27 -8.03 -8.50 6.22
CA ASP A 27 -9.22 -8.29 7.06
C ASP A 27 -10.17 -9.50 7.01
N LEU A 28 -9.74 -10.59 7.66
CA LEU A 28 -10.54 -11.79 7.91
C LEU A 28 -10.68 -12.02 9.42
N PRO A 29 -11.83 -12.53 9.91
CA PRO A 29 -12.06 -12.75 11.34
C PRO A 29 -10.99 -13.62 12.01
N GLU A 30 -10.44 -14.60 11.28
CA GLU A 30 -9.41 -15.50 11.80
C GLU A 30 -7.97 -14.92 11.70
N TRP A 31 -7.80 -13.78 11.03
CA TRP A 31 -6.49 -13.20 10.69
C TRP A 31 -6.25 -11.84 11.33
N GLU A 32 -6.24 -11.80 12.67
CA GLU A 32 -6.04 -10.56 13.41
C GLU A 32 -4.54 -10.19 13.52
N ARG A 33 -3.93 -9.68 12.43
CA ARG A 33 -2.53 -9.23 12.43
C ARG A 33 -2.29 -7.88 11.75
N HIS A 34 -3.29 -6.99 11.75
CA HIS A 34 -3.07 -5.64 11.27
C HIS A 34 -2.04 -4.90 12.13
N PRO A 35 -1.13 -4.12 11.51
CA PRO A 35 -0.18 -3.31 12.25
C PRO A 35 -0.92 -2.32 13.16
N ASP A 36 -0.32 -2.03 14.31
CA ASP A 36 -0.91 -1.23 15.39
C ASP A 36 -1.51 0.09 14.91
N VAL A 37 -0.85 0.75 13.96
CA VAL A 37 -1.30 2.03 13.45
C VAL A 37 -2.61 1.93 12.66
N ILE A 38 -2.86 0.81 11.99
CA ILE A 38 -4.14 0.55 11.32
C ILE A 38 -5.19 0.12 12.35
N ARG A 39 -4.82 -0.75 13.30
CA ARG A 39 -5.72 -1.24 14.35
C ARG A 39 -6.29 -0.13 15.25
N LYS A 40 -5.52 0.95 15.45
CA LYS A 40 -5.96 2.14 16.20
C LYS A 40 -6.93 3.03 15.43
N THR A 41 -7.12 2.78 14.13
CA THR A 41 -8.05 3.54 13.29
C THR A 41 -9.40 2.82 13.20
N ALA A 42 -10.46 3.53 12.84
CA ALA A 42 -11.75 2.92 12.50
C ALA A 42 -11.77 2.33 11.07
N LEU A 43 -10.64 2.30 10.38
CA LEU A 43 -10.51 1.86 8.99
C LEU A 43 -9.95 0.45 8.92
N ARG A 44 -10.50 -0.35 8.00
CA ARG A 44 -10.07 -1.73 7.73
C ARG A 44 -9.92 -1.94 6.23
N PRO A 45 -8.71 -1.72 5.67
CA PRO A 45 -8.39 -2.12 4.32
C PRO A 45 -8.44 -3.64 4.21
N ASP A 46 -8.86 -4.18 3.06
CA ASP A 46 -8.94 -5.64 2.86
C ASP A 46 -7.57 -6.32 3.03
N ILE A 47 -6.49 -5.66 2.58
CA ILE A 47 -5.12 -6.16 2.74
C ILE A 47 -4.20 -5.01 3.18
N VAL A 48 -3.34 -5.29 4.16
CA VAL A 48 -2.26 -4.40 4.58
C VAL A 48 -0.93 -5.14 4.45
N ILE A 49 -0.03 -4.56 3.66
CA ILE A 49 1.36 -5.01 3.49
C ILE A 49 2.24 -3.97 4.16
N HIS A 50 3.09 -4.35 5.10
CA HIS A 50 3.93 -3.40 5.82
C HIS A 50 5.33 -3.93 6.08
N SER A 51 6.26 -3.01 6.24
CA SER A 51 7.60 -3.27 6.74
C SER A 51 7.89 -2.40 7.95
N ALA A 52 8.20 -3.03 9.07
CA ALA A 52 8.61 -2.33 10.28
C ALA A 52 9.99 -1.68 10.13
N SER A 53 10.90 -2.31 9.37
CA SER A 53 12.28 -1.84 9.21
C SER A 53 12.37 -0.58 8.35
N THR A 54 11.52 -0.43 7.33
CA THR A 54 11.47 0.78 6.50
C THR A 54 10.32 1.72 6.87
N GLN A 55 9.51 1.36 7.87
CA GLN A 55 8.30 2.09 8.29
C GLN A 55 7.33 2.36 7.12
N GLN A 56 7.24 1.42 6.18
CA GLN A 56 6.37 1.52 5.01
C GLN A 56 5.09 0.72 5.22
N ILE A 57 3.97 1.27 4.76
CA ILE A 57 2.65 0.62 4.79
C ILE A 57 2.00 0.82 3.43
N ILE A 58 1.49 -0.28 2.87
CA ILE A 58 0.70 -0.33 1.65
C ILE A 58 -0.66 -0.90 2.04
N MET A 59 -1.72 -0.14 1.72
CA MET A 59 -3.10 -0.54 1.95
C MET A 59 -3.73 -0.86 0.61
N VAL A 60 -4.38 -2.03 0.50
CA VAL A 60 -5.07 -2.47 -0.70
C VAL A 60 -6.55 -2.65 -0.36
N GLU A 61 -7.40 -2.05 -1.18
CA GLU A 61 -8.85 -2.22 -1.13
C GLU A 61 -9.30 -2.96 -2.38
N LEU A 62 -10.06 -4.02 -2.19
CA LEU A 62 -10.71 -4.79 -3.24
C LEU A 62 -12.13 -4.26 -3.43
N ILE A 63 -12.49 -3.99 -4.68
CA ILE A 63 -13.82 -3.50 -5.03
C ILE A 63 -14.33 -4.37 -6.17
N VAL A 64 -15.57 -4.85 -6.07
CA VAL A 64 -16.29 -5.49 -7.17
C VAL A 64 -17.37 -4.53 -7.66
N PRO A 65 -17.05 -3.57 -8.55
CA PRO A 65 -18.04 -2.63 -9.03
C PRO A 65 -18.93 -3.27 -10.10
N TYR A 66 -20.21 -2.90 -10.11
CA TYR A 66 -21.06 -3.10 -11.29
C TYR A 66 -20.58 -2.16 -12.40
N LYS A 67 -20.48 -2.64 -13.65
CA LYS A 67 -19.70 -2.02 -14.76
C LYS A 67 -19.82 -0.50 -14.91
N SER A 68 -20.99 0.09 -14.67
CA SER A 68 -21.24 1.53 -14.84
C SER A 68 -20.71 2.44 -13.72
N ARG A 69 -20.19 1.89 -12.61
CA ARG A 69 -19.83 2.68 -11.40
C ARG A 69 -18.39 2.48 -10.93
N MET A 70 -17.52 1.94 -11.79
CA MET A 70 -16.14 1.61 -11.44
C MET A 70 -15.32 2.83 -11.02
N GLU A 71 -15.42 3.94 -11.76
CA GLU A 71 -14.68 5.17 -11.48
C GLU A 71 -15.18 5.88 -10.21
N GLU A 72 -16.50 5.96 -10.03
CA GLU A 72 -17.11 6.54 -8.82
C GLU A 72 -16.74 5.75 -7.56
N ALA A 73 -16.81 4.42 -7.62
CA ALA A 73 -16.45 3.55 -6.50
C ALA A 73 -14.97 3.69 -6.13
N HIS A 74 -14.09 3.77 -7.14
CA HIS A 74 -12.67 3.99 -6.93
C HIS A 74 -12.39 5.38 -6.31
N ALA A 75 -13.02 6.45 -6.81
CA ALA A 75 -12.84 7.80 -6.29
C ALA A 75 -13.34 7.93 -4.83
N PHE A 76 -14.50 7.38 -4.51
CA PHE A 76 -15.07 7.37 -3.17
C PHE A 76 -14.16 6.64 -2.16
N LYS A 77 -13.68 5.44 -2.52
CA LYS A 77 -12.78 4.65 -1.66
C LYS A 77 -11.40 5.31 -1.52
N LYS A 78 -10.86 5.92 -2.58
CA LYS A 78 -9.62 6.69 -2.51
C LYS A 78 -9.75 7.89 -1.56
N GLY A 79 -10.90 8.54 -1.53
CA GLY A 79 -11.23 9.59 -0.56
C GLY A 79 -11.21 9.10 0.89
N LYS A 80 -11.83 7.94 1.16
CA LYS A 80 -11.91 7.33 2.50
C LYS A 80 -10.55 7.16 3.19
N TYR A 81 -9.51 6.78 2.44
CA TYR A 81 -8.16 6.55 2.99
C TYR A 81 -7.21 7.74 2.84
N LEU A 82 -7.65 8.84 2.23
CA LEU A 82 -6.79 10.00 1.96
C LEU A 82 -6.30 10.66 3.25
N ASP A 83 -7.19 10.82 4.23
CA ASP A 83 -6.85 11.49 5.48
C ASP A 83 -5.98 10.61 6.38
N LEU A 84 -6.23 9.30 6.43
CA LEU A 84 -5.33 8.35 7.07
C LEU A 84 -3.94 8.38 6.44
N THR A 85 -3.85 8.42 5.11
CA THR A 85 -2.55 8.51 4.41
C THR A 85 -1.80 9.79 4.78
N LYS A 86 -2.50 10.92 4.91
CA LYS A 86 -1.90 12.20 5.35
C LYS A 86 -1.42 12.12 6.80
N GLU A 87 -2.21 11.52 7.68
CA GLU A 87 -1.87 11.35 9.09
C GLU A 87 -0.65 10.43 9.27
N LEU A 88 -0.63 9.27 8.62
CA LEU A 88 0.50 8.35 8.61
C LEU A 88 1.77 9.03 8.10
N LYS A 89 1.66 9.79 7.01
CA LYS A 89 2.80 10.57 6.48
C LYS A 89 3.29 11.59 7.50
N ARG A 90 2.40 12.35 8.14
CA ARG A 90 2.76 13.33 9.18
C ARG A 90 3.44 12.68 10.40
N MET A 91 2.96 11.51 10.84
CA MET A 91 3.59 10.77 11.93
C MET A 91 4.99 10.29 11.54
N ALA A 92 5.15 9.76 10.32
CA ALA A 92 6.45 9.34 9.80
C ALA A 92 7.45 10.50 9.68
N THR A 93 7.02 11.71 9.27
CA THR A 93 7.93 12.88 9.21
C THR A 93 8.34 13.41 10.58
N LYS A 94 7.59 13.13 11.65
CA LYS A 94 7.94 13.50 13.03
C LYS A 94 8.92 12.55 13.70
N LEU A 95 9.12 11.36 13.14
CA LEU A 95 10.00 10.30 13.64
C LEU A 95 11.40 10.35 13.00
N ARG A 96 11.69 11.38 12.20
CA ARG A 96 12.95 11.58 11.47
C ARG A 96 13.75 12.76 12.00
#